data_AF-A0A2N0QN15-F1
#
_entry.id   AF-A0A2N0QN15-F1
#
_cell.length_a   1.000
_cell.length_b   1.000
_cell.length_c   1.000
_cell.angle_alpha   90.00
_cell.angle_beta   90.00
_cell.angle_gamma   90.00
#
_symmetry.space_group_name_H-M   'P 1'
#
loop_
_entity.id
_entity.type
_entity.pdbx_description
1 polymer ?
#
loop_
_entity_poly.entity_id
_entity_poly.type
_entity_poly.pdbx_seq_one_letter_code
_entity_poly.pdbx_strand_id
1 'polypeptide(L)'
;MDLETFSSMIDSVNGIDYDLEEDVQVRAISQVAFEFEKGTNRLNGEEVVALLMEATVGRRSLDEEDQLNLINAVIHQTIKVLPQTQLKQFTTNIEGNIPFEQLLENKMKFPLIQ
;
A
#
# COMPACT_ATOMS: atom_id res chain seq x y z
N MET A 1 11.32 -4.86 -4.10
CA MET A 1 10.01 -5.21 -4.70
C MET A 1 9.72 -4.17 -5.75
N ASP A 2 9.35 -4.55 -6.97
CA ASP A 2 8.90 -3.60 -7.98
C ASP A 2 7.43 -3.19 -7.77
N LEU A 3 7.02 -2.10 -8.42
CA LEU A 3 5.64 -1.57 -8.30
C LEU A 3 4.60 -2.52 -8.90
N GLU A 4 4.97 -3.29 -9.93
CA GLU A 4 4.07 -4.24 -10.57
C GLU A 4 3.71 -5.41 -9.64
N THR A 5 4.70 -5.95 -8.93
CA THR A 5 4.52 -6.98 -7.89
C THR A 5 3.68 -6.44 -6.74
N PHE A 6 3.94 -5.20 -6.31
CA PHE A 6 3.17 -4.57 -5.23
C PHE A 6 1.70 -4.35 -5.62
N SER A 7 1.46 -3.81 -6.82
CA SER A 7 0.12 -3.64 -7.39
C SER A 7 -0.62 -4.97 -7.49
N SER A 8 0.04 -5.99 -8.05
CA SER A 8 -0.55 -7.34 -8.21
C SER A 8 -0.91 -7.99 -6.87
N MET A 9 -0.13 -7.71 -5.81
CA MET A 9 -0.43 -8.18 -4.47
C MET A 9 -1.74 -7.56 -3.94
N ILE A 10 -1.96 -6.27 -4.16
CA ILE A 10 -3.19 -5.58 -3.77
C ILE A 10 -4.39 -6.10 -4.57
N ASP A 11 -4.22 -6.30 -5.86
CA ASP A 11 -5.28 -6.82 -6.73
C ASP A 11 -5.66 -8.26 -6.35
N SER A 12 -4.71 -9.06 -5.87
CA SER A 12 -4.96 -10.43 -5.39
C SER A 12 -5.90 -10.51 -4.18
N VAL A 13 -6.05 -9.40 -3.44
CA VAL A 13 -6.98 -9.27 -2.32
C VAL A 13 -8.17 -8.36 -2.63
N ASN A 14 -8.44 -8.17 -3.92
CA ASN A 14 -9.53 -7.34 -4.46
C ASN A 14 -9.43 -5.88 -4.00
N GLY A 15 -8.21 -5.35 -3.86
CA GLY A 15 -7.97 -4.00 -3.36
C GLY A 15 -7.89 -3.88 -1.84
N ILE A 16 -7.76 -2.66 -1.35
CA ILE A 16 -7.78 -2.31 0.08
C ILE A 16 -8.78 -1.21 0.38
N ASP A 17 -9.30 -1.20 1.61
CA ASP A 17 -10.06 -0.05 2.11
C ASP A 17 -9.08 0.92 2.76
N TYR A 18 -9.14 2.19 2.38
CA TYR A 18 -8.29 3.24 2.94
C TYR A 18 -9.10 4.53 3.12
N ASP A 19 -8.92 5.18 4.26
CA ASP A 19 -9.64 6.40 4.63
C ASP A 19 -8.80 7.63 4.31
N LEU A 20 -9.25 8.44 3.36
CA LEU A 20 -8.57 9.68 2.97
C LEU A 20 -9.10 10.85 3.80
N GLU A 21 -8.20 11.68 4.32
CA GLU A 21 -8.58 12.83 5.15
C GLU A 21 -9.23 13.98 4.34
N GLU A 22 -8.94 14.05 3.05
CA GLU A 22 -9.47 15.05 2.12
C GLU A 22 -9.70 14.46 0.71
N ASP A 23 -10.35 15.23 -0.16
CA ASP A 23 -10.49 14.86 -1.57
C ASP A 23 -9.11 14.94 -2.22
N VAL A 24 -8.72 13.90 -2.96
CA VAL A 24 -7.39 13.80 -3.59
C VAL A 24 -7.54 13.55 -5.08
N GLN A 25 -6.84 14.33 -5.88
CA GLN A 25 -6.67 14.05 -7.31
C GLN A 25 -5.22 13.69 -7.57
N VAL A 26 -4.98 12.44 -8.00
CA VAL A 26 -3.63 12.00 -8.36
C VAL A 26 -3.56 11.69 -9.85
N ARG A 27 -2.38 11.90 -10.43
CA ARG A 27 -2.12 11.44 -11.78
C ARG A 27 -1.93 9.92 -11.76
N ALA A 28 -2.71 9.18 -12.53
CA ALA A 28 -2.50 7.76 -12.67
C ALA A 28 -1.18 7.47 -13.41
N ILE A 29 -0.70 6.23 -13.31
CA ILE A 29 0.37 5.75 -14.19
C ILE A 29 -0.19 5.65 -15.63
N SER A 30 -1.43 5.20 -15.76
CA SER A 30 -2.22 5.39 -16.96
C SER A 30 -2.39 6.90 -17.27
N GLN A 31 -2.64 7.26 -18.53
CA GLN A 31 -2.75 8.68 -18.94
C GLN A 31 -4.01 9.41 -18.39
N VAL A 32 -4.66 8.84 -17.39
CA VAL A 32 -5.90 9.32 -16.76
C VAL A 32 -5.57 9.87 -15.37
N ALA A 33 -6.40 10.72 -14.80
CA ALA A 33 -6.29 11.11 -13.40
C ALA A 33 -7.28 10.28 -12.57
N PHE A 34 -6.88 9.90 -11.36
CA PHE A 34 -7.81 9.37 -10.37
C PHE A 34 -8.29 10.49 -9.47
N GLU A 35 -9.58 10.49 -9.21
CA GLU A 35 -10.25 11.40 -8.29
C GLU A 35 -10.82 10.56 -7.15
N PHE A 36 -10.33 10.84 -5.94
CA PHE A 36 -10.78 10.18 -4.72
C PHE A 36 -11.53 11.19 -3.86
N GLU A 37 -12.69 10.77 -3.34
CA GLU A 37 -13.44 11.54 -2.37
C GLU A 37 -12.84 11.31 -0.97
N LYS A 38 -12.95 12.32 -0.10
CA LYS A 38 -12.67 12.19 1.32
C LYS A 38 -13.46 11.01 1.92
N GLY A 39 -12.79 10.26 2.79
CA GLY A 39 -13.35 9.10 3.48
C GLY A 39 -12.88 7.78 2.89
N THR A 40 -13.64 6.72 3.15
CA THR A 40 -13.20 5.36 2.85
C THR A 40 -13.36 5.03 1.37
N ASN A 41 -12.24 4.79 0.69
CA ASN A 41 -12.15 4.38 -0.70
C ASN A 41 -11.67 2.93 -0.80
N ARG A 42 -12.22 2.18 -1.78
CA ARG A 42 -11.71 0.86 -2.14
C ARG A 42 -10.68 1.01 -3.26
N LEU A 43 -9.40 0.95 -2.89
CA LEU A 43 -8.28 1.20 -3.79
C LEU A 43 -7.76 -0.09 -4.42
N ASN A 44 -7.57 -0.09 -5.74
CA ASN A 44 -6.85 -1.13 -6.48
C ASN A 44 -5.33 -0.90 -6.46
N GLY A 45 -4.57 -1.83 -7.06
CA GLY A 45 -3.11 -1.73 -7.06
C GLY A 45 -2.55 -0.48 -7.75
N GLU A 46 -3.11 -0.05 -8.88
CA GLU A 46 -2.68 1.16 -9.58
C GLU A 46 -2.98 2.42 -8.77
N GLU A 47 -4.16 2.48 -8.15
CA GLU A 47 -4.61 3.61 -7.33
C GLU A 47 -3.72 3.79 -6.09
N VAL A 48 -3.38 2.69 -5.41
CA VAL A 48 -2.44 2.73 -4.28
C VAL A 48 -1.05 3.21 -4.73
N VAL A 49 -0.54 2.70 -5.84
CA VAL A 49 0.76 3.13 -6.37
C VAL A 49 0.73 4.61 -6.76
N ALA A 50 -0.36 5.08 -7.37
CA ALA A 50 -0.51 6.48 -7.74
C ALA A 50 -0.51 7.41 -6.51
N LEU A 51 -1.19 7.02 -5.42
CA LEU A 51 -1.16 7.72 -4.14
C LEU A 51 0.25 7.75 -3.52
N LEU A 52 0.96 6.61 -3.52
CA LEU A 52 2.36 6.56 -3.06
C LEU A 52 3.27 7.47 -3.88
N MET A 53 3.11 7.49 -5.20
CA MET A 53 3.90 8.35 -6.08
C MET A 53 3.59 9.84 -5.86
N GLU A 54 2.32 10.23 -5.72
CA GLU A 54 1.96 11.63 -5.46
C GLU A 54 2.59 12.12 -4.14
N ALA A 55 2.57 11.29 -3.11
CA ALA A 55 3.16 11.57 -1.81
C ALA A 55 4.69 11.80 -1.89
N THR A 56 5.42 11.07 -2.75
CA THR A 56 6.86 11.27 -2.96
C THR A 56 7.22 12.57 -3.71
N VAL A 57 6.27 13.15 -4.45
CA VAL A 57 6.50 14.38 -5.26
C VAL A 57 6.31 15.64 -4.41
N GLY A 58 5.94 15.51 -3.12
CA GLY A 58 5.81 16.63 -2.18
C GLY A 58 4.61 17.53 -2.44
N ARG A 59 3.63 17.05 -3.21
CA ARG A 59 2.41 17.78 -3.57
C ARG A 59 1.32 17.55 -2.52
N ARG A 60 1.50 18.18 -1.35
CA ARG A 60 0.51 18.58 -0.31
C ARG A 60 -0.64 17.65 0.15
N SER A 61 -0.97 16.55 -0.52
CA SER A 61 -2.19 15.75 -0.28
C SER A 61 -1.93 14.48 0.53
N LEU A 62 -0.68 14.00 0.57
CA LEU A 62 -0.25 12.86 1.37
C LEU A 62 1.15 13.12 1.91
N ASP A 63 1.32 13.05 3.22
CA ASP A 63 2.62 13.19 3.88
C ASP A 63 3.33 11.84 4.08
N GLU A 64 4.47 11.84 4.79
CA GLU A 64 5.22 10.61 5.07
C GLU A 64 4.46 9.64 5.99
N GLU A 65 3.62 10.16 6.89
CA GLU A 65 2.79 9.35 7.79
C GLU A 65 1.65 8.69 7.00
N ASP A 66 1.03 9.41 6.07
CA ASP A 66 0.03 8.87 5.16
C ASP A 66 0.57 7.72 4.30
N GLN A 67 1.80 7.86 3.78
CA GLN A 67 2.48 6.80 3.02
C GLN A 67 2.66 5.54 3.87
N LEU A 68 3.13 5.69 5.11
CA LEU A 68 3.31 4.57 6.03
C LEU A 68 1.97 3.91 6.38
N ASN A 69 0.93 4.71 6.61
CA ASN A 69 -0.42 4.24 6.88
C ASN A 69 -1.00 3.46 5.70
N LEU A 70 -0.79 3.95 4.47
CA LEU A 70 -1.22 3.27 3.25
C LEU A 70 -0.51 1.92 3.06
N ILE A 71 0.81 1.87 3.26
CA ILE A 71 1.59 0.62 3.22
C ILE A 71 1.11 -0.36 4.31
N ASN A 72 0.84 0.13 5.52
CA ASN A 72 0.33 -0.69 6.61
C ASN A 72 -1.06 -1.26 6.30
N ALA A 73 -1.94 -0.48 5.66
CA ALA A 73 -3.25 -0.95 5.22
C ALA A 73 -3.13 -2.08 4.19
N VAL A 74 -2.22 -1.94 3.21
CA VAL A 74 -1.90 -3.00 2.24
C VAL A 74 -1.44 -4.27 2.94
N ILE A 75 -0.45 -4.17 3.83
CA ILE A 75 0.12 -5.32 4.54
C ILE A 75 -0.95 -6.01 5.40
N HIS A 76 -1.72 -5.25 6.18
CA HIS A 76 -2.77 -5.80 7.03
C HIS A 76 -3.86 -6.52 6.23
N GLN A 77 -4.37 -5.91 5.15
CA GLN A 77 -5.38 -6.53 4.31
C GLN A 77 -4.83 -7.81 3.67
N THR A 78 -3.59 -7.77 3.19
CA THR A 78 -2.95 -8.92 2.54
C THR A 78 -2.78 -10.09 3.51
N ILE A 79 -2.30 -9.86 4.73
CA ILE A 79 -2.15 -10.88 5.77
C ILE A 79 -3.51 -11.45 6.20
N LYS A 80 -4.54 -10.61 6.27
CA LYS A 80 -5.89 -11.00 6.69
C LYS A 80 -6.57 -11.90 5.67
N VAL A 81 -6.37 -11.64 4.37
CA VAL A 81 -7.08 -12.32 3.29
C VAL A 81 -6.30 -13.54 2.77
N LEU A 82 -4.98 -13.44 2.62
CA LEU A 82 -4.20 -14.48 1.97
C LEU A 82 -3.64 -15.51 2.97
N PRO A 83 -3.71 -16.82 2.65
CA PRO A 83 -2.98 -17.84 3.38
C PRO A 83 -1.47 -17.60 3.33
N GLN A 84 -0.76 -18.00 4.40
CA GLN A 84 0.70 -17.85 4.49
C GLN A 84 1.46 -18.47 3.30
N THR A 85 0.95 -19.54 2.70
CA THR A 85 1.54 -20.17 1.52
C THR A 85 1.49 -19.29 0.28
N GLN A 86 0.45 -18.46 0.13
CA GLN A 86 0.32 -17.50 -0.96
C GLN A 86 1.14 -16.24 -0.68
N LEU A 87 1.21 -15.80 0.58
CA LEU A 87 2.08 -14.69 0.98
C LEU A 87 3.54 -14.93 0.56
N LYS A 88 4.07 -16.16 0.77
CA LYS A 88 5.43 -16.51 0.36
C LYS A 88 5.71 -16.32 -1.13
N GLN A 89 4.70 -16.39 -2.00
CA GLN A 89 4.89 -16.21 -3.44
C GLN A 89 5.21 -14.76 -3.80
N PHE A 90 4.67 -13.77 -3.07
CA PHE A 90 5.02 -12.36 -3.29
C PHE A 90 6.43 -12.03 -2.80
N THR A 91 6.96 -12.83 -1.88
CA THR A 91 8.23 -12.57 -1.21
C THR A 91 9.45 -12.99 -2.03
N THR A 92 9.27 -13.90 -3.00
CA THR A 92 10.35 -14.30 -3.91
C THR A 92 10.82 -13.16 -4.80
N ASN A 93 9.97 -12.14 -5.00
CA ASN A 93 10.24 -10.97 -5.84
C ASN A 93 10.62 -9.75 -4.99
N ILE A 94 10.83 -9.93 -3.68
CA ILE A 94 11.33 -8.88 -2.79
C ILE A 94 12.85 -9.03 -2.69
N GLU A 95 13.58 -8.10 -3.31
CA GLU A 95 14.99 -7.92 -3.01
C GLU A 95 15.15 -7.33 -1.61
N GLY A 96 15.66 -8.13 -0.68
CA GLY A 96 15.87 -7.72 0.71
C GLY A 96 16.75 -8.72 1.46
N ASN A 97 17.34 -8.30 2.57
CA ASN A 97 18.17 -9.14 3.44
C ASN A 97 17.39 -9.73 4.63
N ILE A 98 16.08 -9.50 4.71
CA ILE A 98 15.20 -9.94 5.80
C ILE A 98 14.12 -10.86 5.23
N PRO A 99 13.93 -12.08 5.78
CA PRO A 99 12.81 -12.95 5.42
C PRO A 99 11.46 -12.29 5.72
N PHE A 100 10.48 -12.42 4.85
CA PHE A 100 9.16 -11.82 5.05
C PHE A 100 8.44 -12.38 6.29
N GLU A 101 8.68 -13.64 6.64
CA GLU A 101 8.17 -14.20 7.89
C GLU A 101 8.67 -13.42 9.10
N GLN A 102 9.89 -12.86 9.06
CA GLN A 102 10.39 -11.98 10.11
C GLN A 102 9.74 -10.58 10.07
N LEU A 103 9.24 -10.12 8.92
CA LEU A 103 8.42 -8.90 8.83
C LEU A 103 7.01 -9.13 9.40
N LEU A 104 6.49 -10.36 9.38
CA LEU A 104 5.21 -10.75 9.96
C LEU A 104 5.30 -11.09 11.46
N GLU A 105 6.36 -11.80 11.86
CA GLU A 105 6.61 -12.24 13.24
C GLU A 105 7.12 -11.12 14.13
N ASN A 106 7.91 -10.19 13.57
CA ASN A 106 7.88 -8.83 14.10
C ASN A 106 6.49 -8.29 13.78
N LYS A 107 5.52 -8.53 14.69
CA LYS A 107 4.49 -7.53 14.93
C LYS A 107 5.20 -6.20 14.81
N MET A 108 4.87 -5.39 13.81
CA MET A 108 5.45 -4.06 13.72
C MET A 108 5.04 -3.34 15.01
N LYS A 109 5.85 -3.49 16.06
CA LYS A 109 6.08 -2.48 17.06
C LYS A 109 6.83 -1.41 16.28
N PHE A 110 6.14 -0.73 15.36
CA PHE A 110 6.48 0.65 15.15
C PHE A 110 6.44 1.25 16.55
N PRO A 111 7.56 1.77 17.08
CA PRO A 111 7.43 2.61 18.25
C PRO A 111 6.45 3.71 17.83
N LEU A 112 5.28 3.72 18.46
CA LEU A 112 4.48 4.93 18.57
C LEU A 112 5.48 5.96 19.08
N ILE A 113 5.89 6.89 18.21
CA ILE A 113 6.66 8.04 18.63
C ILE A 113 5.71 8.78 19.56
N GLN A 114 6.00 8.69 20.86
CA GLN A 114 5.26 9.36 21.93
C GLN A 114 5.63 10.83 21.98
#